data_AF-A0A2R6JCJ8-F1
#
_entry.id   AF-A0A2R6JCJ8-F1
#
_cell.length_a   1.000
_cell.length_b   1.000
_cell.length_c   1.000
_cell.angle_alpha   90.00
_cell.angle_beta   90.00
_cell.angle_gamma   90.00
#
_symmetry.space_group_name_H-M   'P 1'
#
loop_
_entity.id
_entity.type
_entity.pdbx_description
1 polymer ?
#
loop_
_entity_poly.entity_id
_entity_poly.type
_entity_poly.pdbx_seq_one_letter_code
_entity_poly.pdbx_strand_id
1 'polypeptide(L)'
;MATPPTSGGGWPAPGPSAPSSAPRKERSPGRCGGSTPPAGRSSTQSRPGGAFKRPTPLPRGVPSDESPAGVRTLTAPDAASAAALVTDGLGADALVALFGRCTVDYEGRAASELGPGDRHVMLKPDGAALVHTDEGQQPVNWQPPGCEHDCRATEGATVVESRRTSPEESLVVRFSTVAHAAAFDVSDHETPEVIGTEADLKRRILEEPSLVEDGFTPLATERKTPAGAVDVYGEDDAGRTVVLELKRRRVGPDAVGQLDRYVGALRRDLHADAEVRGVLVAPSVTGRARALLAERGLEFVPLTP
;
A
#
# COMPACT_ATOMS: atom_id res chain seq x y z
N MET A 1 -29.74 46.26 -41.64
CA MET A 1 -29.92 44.95 -40.98
C MET A 1 -28.68 44.14 -41.31
N ALA A 2 -27.89 43.86 -40.28
CA ALA A 2 -26.52 43.38 -40.40
C ALA A 2 -26.45 41.86 -40.62
N THR A 3 -25.56 41.47 -41.53
CA THR A 3 -25.02 40.11 -41.68
C THR A 3 -24.11 39.76 -40.50
N PRO A 4 -24.17 38.53 -39.96
CA PRO A 4 -23.14 38.03 -39.06
C PRO A 4 -21.99 37.34 -39.83
N PRO A 5 -20.76 37.31 -39.26
CA PRO A 5 -19.56 36.83 -39.94
C PRO A 5 -19.31 35.33 -39.76
N THR A 6 -18.53 34.81 -40.70
CA THR A 6 -17.91 33.48 -40.72
C THR A 6 -16.69 33.37 -39.79
N SER A 7 -16.60 32.26 -39.07
CA SER A 7 -15.36 31.62 -38.58
C SER A 7 -15.75 30.17 -38.21
N GLY A 8 -15.03 29.09 -38.47
CA GLY A 8 -13.65 28.89 -38.87
C GLY A 8 -13.12 27.72 -38.04
N GLY A 9 -12.75 26.61 -38.69
CA GLY A 9 -11.83 25.60 -38.15
C GLY A 9 -12.42 24.51 -37.24
N GLY A 10 -12.85 23.40 -37.84
CA GLY A 10 -12.99 22.12 -37.14
C GLY A 10 -11.62 21.55 -36.76
N TRP A 11 -11.50 21.08 -35.53
CA TRP A 11 -10.36 20.28 -35.08
C TRP A 11 -10.55 18.82 -35.52
N PRO A 12 -9.56 18.16 -36.14
CA PRO A 12 -9.67 16.76 -36.49
C PRO A 12 -9.53 15.88 -35.25
N ALA A 13 -10.28 14.77 -35.23
CA ALA A 13 -10.14 13.70 -34.26
C ALA A 13 -8.72 13.08 -34.31
N PRO A 14 -8.14 12.66 -33.18
CA PRO A 14 -6.87 11.95 -33.19
C PRO A 14 -7.06 10.57 -33.83
N GLY A 15 -6.34 10.33 -34.92
CA GLY A 15 -6.24 9.03 -35.56
C GLY A 15 -5.42 8.02 -34.73
N PRO A 16 -5.50 6.72 -35.04
CA PRO A 16 -4.84 5.67 -34.29
C PRO A 16 -3.31 5.81 -34.36
N SER A 17 -2.67 5.76 -33.20
CA SER A 17 -1.22 5.80 -33.06
C SER A 17 -0.60 4.52 -33.61
N ALA A 18 0.21 4.62 -34.66
CA ALA A 18 1.03 3.54 -35.17
C ALA A 18 2.16 3.19 -34.18
N PRO A 19 2.62 1.92 -34.13
CA PRO A 19 3.63 1.48 -33.18
C PRO A 19 5.00 2.10 -33.49
N SER A 20 5.62 2.70 -32.47
CA SER A 20 6.99 3.21 -32.52
C SER A 20 7.99 2.05 -32.54
N SER A 21 8.65 1.86 -33.67
CA SER A 21 9.81 0.99 -33.84
C SER A 21 11.09 1.74 -33.47
N ALA A 22 11.58 1.54 -32.25
CA ALA A 22 12.94 1.92 -31.86
C ALA A 22 13.90 0.73 -32.02
N PRO A 23 15.13 0.91 -32.55
CA PRO A 23 16.05 -0.18 -32.80
C PRO A 23 16.65 -0.72 -31.49
N ARG A 24 16.68 -2.05 -31.39
CA ARG A 24 17.31 -2.82 -30.31
C ARG A 24 18.83 -2.60 -30.39
N LYS A 25 19.44 -1.98 -29.38
CA LYS A 25 20.91 -1.94 -29.24
C LYS A 25 21.42 -3.35 -28.90
N GLU A 26 22.01 -4.01 -29.87
CA GLU A 26 22.87 -5.18 -29.64
C GLU A 26 24.08 -4.75 -28.81
N ARG A 27 24.32 -5.44 -27.69
CA ARG A 27 25.56 -5.33 -26.92
C ARG A 27 26.56 -6.33 -27.49
N SER A 28 27.59 -5.83 -28.15
CA SER A 28 28.79 -6.61 -28.48
C SER A 28 29.51 -7.08 -27.20
N PRO A 29 30.05 -8.30 -27.15
CA PRO A 29 30.81 -8.78 -25.99
C PRO A 29 32.21 -8.15 -25.98
N GLY A 30 32.46 -7.33 -24.96
CA GLY A 30 33.78 -6.76 -24.69
C GLY A 30 34.75 -7.81 -24.14
N ARG A 31 35.92 -7.91 -24.76
CA ARG A 31 37.12 -8.62 -24.30
C ARG A 31 37.39 -8.37 -22.80
N CYS A 32 37.44 -9.44 -22.01
CA CYS A 32 38.10 -9.43 -20.71
C CYS A 32 39.49 -10.07 -20.85
N GLY A 33 40.52 -9.30 -20.50
CA GLY A 33 41.90 -9.75 -20.44
C GLY A 33 42.11 -10.83 -19.40
N GLY A 34 42.92 -11.82 -19.74
CA GLY A 34 43.28 -12.92 -18.86
C GLY A 34 44.16 -12.46 -17.70
N SER A 35 43.83 -12.95 -16.50
CA SER A 35 44.81 -13.21 -15.45
C SER A 35 44.49 -14.59 -14.87
N THR A 36 45.47 -15.48 -14.98
CA THR A 36 45.40 -16.89 -14.60
C THR A 36 45.63 -17.01 -13.09
N PRO A 37 44.78 -17.71 -12.32
CA PRO A 37 45.13 -18.11 -10.97
C PRO A 37 45.87 -19.47 -10.99
N PRO A 38 46.78 -19.75 -10.03
CA PRO A 38 47.60 -20.95 -10.06
C PRO A 38 46.80 -22.19 -9.63
N ALA A 39 47.17 -23.33 -10.22
CA ALA A 39 46.60 -24.64 -9.95
C ALA A 39 46.87 -25.11 -8.50
N GLY A 40 45.82 -25.15 -7.69
CA GLY A 40 45.78 -25.84 -6.41
C GLY A 40 45.36 -27.30 -6.59
N ARG A 41 46.21 -28.22 -6.11
CA ARG A 41 46.06 -29.68 -6.19
C ARG A 41 44.75 -30.16 -5.57
N SER A 42 44.05 -31.07 -6.26
CA SER A 42 42.95 -31.83 -5.68
C SER A 42 43.48 -32.82 -4.65
N SER A 43 42.91 -32.79 -3.45
CA SER A 43 42.98 -33.88 -2.50
C SER A 43 41.54 -34.28 -2.16
N THR A 44 41.14 -35.42 -2.72
CA THR A 44 39.90 -36.10 -2.39
C THR A 44 40.06 -36.76 -1.03
N GLN A 45 39.56 -36.10 0.02
CA GLN A 45 39.22 -36.78 1.28
C GLN A 45 37.71 -37.00 1.33
N SER A 46 37.33 -38.26 1.22
CA SER A 46 36.00 -38.80 1.49
C SER A 46 35.61 -38.55 2.94
N ARG A 47 34.58 -37.73 3.17
CA ARG A 47 33.91 -37.61 4.47
C ARG A 47 32.96 -38.80 4.66
N PRO A 48 32.91 -39.42 5.85
CA PRO A 48 31.98 -40.52 6.10
C PRO A 48 30.53 -39.98 6.15
N GLY A 49 29.61 -40.78 5.60
CA GLY A 49 28.19 -40.45 5.50
C GLY A 49 27.56 -40.25 6.86
N GLY A 50 27.20 -39.00 7.17
CA GLY A 50 26.27 -38.68 8.24
C GLY A 50 24.86 -39.06 7.80
N ALA A 51 24.24 -40.00 8.50
CA ALA A 51 22.84 -40.35 8.30
C ALA A 51 21.97 -39.09 8.45
N PHE A 52 21.30 -38.69 7.37
CA PHE A 52 20.22 -37.70 7.46
C PHE A 52 19.16 -38.28 8.39
N LYS A 53 19.07 -37.77 9.62
CA LYS A 53 17.94 -38.05 10.51
C LYS A 53 16.68 -37.60 9.78
N ARG A 54 15.77 -38.54 9.51
CA ARG A 54 14.41 -38.22 9.05
C ARG A 54 13.82 -37.17 9.98
N PRO A 55 13.20 -36.09 9.48
CA PRO A 55 12.54 -35.12 10.34
C PRO A 55 11.52 -35.87 11.20
N THR A 56 11.58 -35.62 12.51
CA THR A 56 10.63 -36.15 13.49
C THR A 56 9.22 -35.77 13.02
N PRO A 57 8.26 -36.70 12.93
CA PRO A 57 6.88 -36.34 12.64
C PRO A 57 6.43 -35.33 13.70
N LEU A 58 5.87 -34.20 13.26
CA LEU A 58 5.18 -33.29 14.18
C LEU A 58 4.12 -34.11 14.94
N PRO A 59 3.94 -33.88 16.25
CA PRO A 59 2.88 -34.55 16.99
C PRO A 59 1.55 -34.32 16.26
N ARG A 60 0.82 -35.40 15.95
CA ARG A 60 -0.56 -35.28 15.46
C ARG A 60 -1.31 -34.49 16.51
N GLY A 61 -1.79 -33.31 16.14
CA GLY A 61 -2.65 -32.49 17.00
C GLY A 61 -3.75 -33.38 17.57
N VAL A 62 -3.95 -33.28 18.87
CA VAL A 62 -5.11 -33.86 19.55
C VAL A 62 -6.34 -33.22 18.89
N PRO A 63 -7.35 -33.99 18.42
CA PRO A 63 -8.61 -33.39 18.04
C PRO A 63 -9.26 -32.90 19.33
N SER A 64 -9.08 -31.63 19.65
CA SER A 64 -9.97 -30.94 20.59
C SER A 64 -11.28 -30.74 19.85
N ASP A 65 -12.30 -31.50 20.24
CA ASP A 65 -13.67 -31.45 19.71
C ASP A 65 -14.43 -30.16 20.09
N GLU A 66 -13.70 -29.15 20.57
CA GLU A 66 -14.21 -27.80 20.78
C GLU A 66 -13.55 -26.91 19.73
N SER A 67 -14.18 -26.82 18.56
CA SER A 67 -13.96 -25.67 17.68
C SER A 67 -14.21 -24.42 18.52
N PRO A 68 -13.27 -23.47 18.60
CA PRO A 68 -13.52 -22.22 19.30
C PRO A 68 -14.82 -21.61 18.77
N ALA A 69 -15.71 -21.19 19.68
CA ALA A 69 -17.03 -20.68 19.34
C ALA A 69 -16.90 -19.64 18.21
N GLY A 70 -17.60 -19.86 17.09
CA GLY A 70 -17.57 -18.95 15.94
C GLY A 70 -16.65 -19.34 14.78
N VAL A 71 -15.91 -20.47 14.83
CA VAL A 71 -15.10 -20.95 13.69
C VAL A 71 -15.71 -22.18 13.02
N ARG A 72 -15.92 -22.10 11.70
CA ARG A 72 -16.31 -23.24 10.85
C ARG A 72 -15.22 -23.53 9.84
N THR A 73 -14.83 -24.80 9.67
CA THR A 73 -13.81 -25.21 8.71
C THR A 73 -14.22 -26.47 7.95
N LEU A 74 -13.80 -26.56 6.69
CA LEU A 74 -13.87 -27.75 5.85
C LEU A 74 -12.49 -28.04 5.26
N THR A 75 -12.03 -29.29 5.38
CA THR A 75 -10.81 -29.77 4.72
C THR A 75 -11.17 -30.53 3.45
N ALA A 76 -10.53 -30.18 2.34
CA ALA A 76 -10.80 -30.72 1.01
C ALA A 76 -12.30 -30.81 0.63
N PRO A 77 -13.10 -29.74 0.85
CA PRO A 77 -14.52 -29.77 0.49
C PRO A 77 -14.72 -29.93 -1.02
N ASP A 78 -15.83 -30.55 -1.40
CA ASP A 78 -16.32 -30.43 -2.77
C ASP A 78 -16.80 -29.01 -3.07
N ALA A 79 -17.02 -28.73 -4.36
CA ALA A 79 -17.34 -27.37 -4.79
C ALA A 79 -18.62 -26.81 -4.17
N ALA A 80 -19.62 -27.66 -3.95
CA ALA A 80 -20.91 -27.30 -3.37
C ALA A 80 -20.77 -26.95 -1.88
N SER A 81 -20.05 -27.78 -1.12
CA SER A 81 -19.79 -27.57 0.30
C SER A 81 -18.93 -26.33 0.55
N ALA A 82 -17.92 -26.10 -0.30
CA ALA A 82 -17.12 -24.89 -0.25
C ALA A 82 -17.97 -23.63 -0.53
N ALA A 83 -18.79 -23.65 -1.58
CA ALA A 83 -19.67 -22.54 -1.92
C ALA A 83 -20.68 -22.25 -0.80
N ALA A 84 -21.31 -23.29 -0.23
CA ALA A 84 -22.23 -23.15 0.88
C ALA A 84 -21.57 -22.52 2.12
N LEU A 85 -20.36 -22.96 2.49
CA LEU A 85 -19.63 -22.35 3.60
C LEU A 85 -19.33 -20.88 3.35
N VAL A 86 -18.93 -20.52 2.13
CA VAL A 86 -18.65 -19.13 1.76
C VAL A 86 -19.93 -18.29 1.83
N THR A 87 -21.02 -18.74 1.21
CA THR A 87 -22.31 -18.04 1.22
C THR A 87 -22.83 -17.83 2.64
N ASP A 88 -22.80 -18.87 3.48
CA ASP A 88 -23.21 -18.77 4.88
C ASP A 88 -22.30 -17.84 5.68
N GLY A 89 -20.99 -17.86 5.40
CA GLY A 89 -20.01 -17.00 6.06
C GLY A 89 -20.23 -15.53 5.73
N LEU A 90 -20.42 -15.22 4.45
CA LEU A 90 -20.74 -13.87 3.99
C LEU A 90 -22.06 -13.36 4.58
N GLY A 91 -23.10 -14.20 4.63
CA GLY A 91 -24.39 -13.83 5.22
C GLY A 91 -24.38 -13.65 6.74
N ALA A 92 -23.33 -14.11 7.41
CA ALA A 92 -23.13 -13.96 8.86
C ALA A 92 -22.07 -12.91 9.22
N ASP A 93 -21.65 -12.07 8.27
CA ASP A 93 -20.58 -11.09 8.44
C ASP A 93 -19.28 -11.71 9.00
N ALA A 94 -18.99 -12.95 8.61
CA ALA A 94 -17.77 -13.65 8.98
C ALA A 94 -16.62 -13.30 8.02
N LEU A 95 -15.39 -13.35 8.52
CA LEU A 95 -14.22 -13.39 7.65
C LEU A 95 -14.14 -14.79 7.01
N VAL A 96 -14.10 -14.86 5.69
CA VAL A 96 -14.04 -16.14 4.95
C VAL A 96 -12.66 -16.30 4.33
N ALA A 97 -12.09 -17.50 4.46
CA ALA A 97 -10.80 -17.86 3.86
C ALA A 97 -10.91 -19.16 3.04
N LEU A 98 -10.39 -19.14 1.82
CA LEU A 98 -10.24 -20.30 0.94
C LEU A 98 -8.77 -20.49 0.59
N PHE A 99 -8.31 -21.74 0.60
CA PHE A 99 -7.01 -22.11 0.07
C PHE A 99 -7.16 -23.28 -0.90
N GLY A 100 -6.53 -23.18 -2.06
CA GLY A 100 -6.61 -24.21 -3.07
C GLY A 100 -6.09 -23.76 -4.43
N ARG A 101 -6.18 -24.65 -5.42
CA ARG A 101 -5.70 -24.39 -6.77
C ARG A 101 -6.76 -23.63 -7.55
N CYS A 102 -6.42 -22.46 -8.06
CA CYS A 102 -7.35 -21.59 -8.78
C CYS A 102 -6.71 -20.85 -9.96
N THR A 103 -7.56 -20.24 -10.77
CA THR A 103 -7.23 -19.11 -11.65
C THR A 103 -7.84 -17.83 -11.11
N VAL A 104 -7.31 -16.68 -11.52
CA VAL A 104 -7.81 -15.37 -11.11
C VAL A 104 -7.93 -14.48 -12.34
N ASP A 105 -9.08 -13.88 -12.52
CA ASP A 105 -9.37 -12.95 -13.60
C ASP A 105 -9.85 -11.64 -12.97
N TYR A 106 -9.26 -10.52 -13.36
CA TYR A 106 -9.66 -9.19 -12.89
C TYR A 106 -9.85 -8.26 -14.07
N GLU A 107 -10.98 -7.55 -14.05
CA GLU A 107 -11.37 -6.54 -15.03
C GLU A 107 -11.81 -5.27 -14.31
N GLY A 108 -11.34 -4.11 -14.76
CA GLY A 108 -11.62 -2.84 -14.12
C GLY A 108 -10.75 -1.71 -14.67
N ARG A 109 -10.17 -0.89 -13.79
CA ARG A 109 -9.18 0.14 -14.17
C ARG A 109 -7.94 -0.41 -14.88
N ALA A 110 -7.68 -1.70 -14.71
CA ALA A 110 -6.70 -2.49 -15.44
C ALA A 110 -7.32 -3.87 -15.72
N ALA A 111 -6.63 -4.70 -16.49
CA ALA A 111 -6.98 -6.11 -16.66
C ALA A 111 -5.80 -6.98 -16.27
N SER A 112 -6.06 -8.08 -15.58
CA SER A 112 -5.02 -9.06 -15.23
C SER A 112 -5.59 -10.46 -15.15
N GLU A 113 -4.84 -11.43 -15.67
CA GLU A 113 -5.15 -12.86 -15.56
C GLU A 113 -3.99 -13.56 -14.85
N LEU A 114 -4.31 -14.46 -13.93
CA LEU A 114 -3.35 -15.37 -13.31
C LEU A 114 -3.75 -16.82 -13.59
N GLY A 115 -2.82 -17.54 -14.22
CA GLY A 115 -2.99 -18.96 -14.52
C GLY A 115 -3.08 -19.86 -13.28
N PRO A 116 -3.28 -21.18 -13.50
CA PRO A 116 -3.50 -22.14 -12.41
C PRO A 116 -2.36 -22.14 -11.38
N GLY A 117 -2.72 -21.97 -10.10
CA GLY A 117 -1.77 -21.98 -8.99
C GLY A 117 -2.48 -22.01 -7.65
N ASP A 118 -1.76 -22.39 -6.59
CA ASP A 118 -2.31 -22.46 -5.24
C ASP A 118 -2.33 -21.04 -4.64
N ARG A 119 -3.49 -20.61 -4.16
CA ARG A 119 -3.67 -19.26 -3.61
C ARG A 119 -4.51 -19.29 -2.35
N HIS A 120 -4.22 -18.34 -1.49
CA HIS A 120 -5.08 -17.99 -0.36
C HIS A 120 -5.98 -16.83 -0.75
N VAL A 121 -7.29 -16.99 -0.59
CA VAL A 121 -8.30 -15.96 -0.82
C VAL A 121 -8.98 -15.63 0.49
N MET A 122 -9.00 -14.34 0.83
CA MET A 122 -9.67 -13.82 2.01
C MET A 122 -10.79 -12.88 1.57
N LEU A 123 -11.99 -13.07 2.12
CA LEU A 123 -13.14 -12.18 1.97
C LEU A 123 -13.46 -11.62 3.35
N LYS A 124 -13.52 -10.31 3.47
CA LYS A 124 -13.78 -9.62 4.73
C LYS A 124 -15.23 -9.14 4.81
N PRO A 125 -15.78 -8.97 6.02
CA PRO A 125 -17.15 -8.46 6.19
C PRO A 125 -17.37 -7.05 5.64
N ASP A 126 -16.31 -6.23 5.58
CA ASP A 126 -16.35 -4.90 4.97
C ASP A 126 -16.38 -4.93 3.44
N GLY A 127 -16.42 -6.11 2.82
CA GLY A 127 -16.45 -6.29 1.36
C GLY A 127 -15.07 -6.27 0.69
N ALA A 128 -13.97 -6.25 1.44
CA ALA A 128 -12.64 -6.36 0.85
C ALA A 128 -12.30 -7.82 0.49
N ALA A 129 -11.78 -8.04 -0.71
CA ALA A 129 -11.26 -9.34 -1.14
C ALA A 129 -9.74 -9.27 -1.37
N LEU A 130 -8.99 -10.26 -0.88
CA LEU A 130 -7.54 -10.32 -0.99
C LEU A 130 -7.11 -11.69 -1.53
N VAL A 131 -6.32 -11.71 -2.59
CA VAL A 131 -5.74 -12.93 -3.18
C VAL A 131 -4.23 -12.91 -2.99
N HIS A 132 -3.69 -13.92 -2.31
CA HIS A 132 -2.27 -14.05 -2.02
C HIS A 132 -1.66 -15.32 -2.63
N THR A 133 -0.38 -15.19 -3.00
CA THR A 133 0.54 -16.29 -3.29
C THR A 133 1.43 -16.57 -2.07
N ASP A 134 2.49 -17.36 -2.27
CA ASP A 134 3.45 -17.78 -1.24
C ASP A 134 4.47 -16.70 -0.84
N GLU A 135 4.66 -15.66 -1.66
CA GLU A 135 5.61 -14.58 -1.42
C GLU A 135 4.96 -13.20 -1.32
N GLY A 136 5.63 -12.29 -0.60
CA GLY A 136 5.27 -10.88 -0.52
C GLY A 136 4.23 -10.55 0.55
N GLN A 137 4.22 -9.28 0.98
CA GLN A 137 3.23 -8.77 1.94
C GLN A 137 1.90 -8.38 1.27
N GLN A 138 1.97 -7.91 0.02
CA GLN A 138 0.80 -7.37 -0.69
C GLN A 138 0.04 -8.49 -1.42
N PRO A 139 -1.30 -8.41 -1.50
CA PRO A 139 -2.07 -9.32 -2.33
C PRO A 139 -1.70 -9.12 -3.81
N VAL A 140 -1.70 -10.21 -4.58
CA VAL A 140 -1.46 -10.18 -6.03
C VAL A 140 -2.67 -9.64 -6.81
N ASN A 141 -3.88 -9.86 -6.28
CA ASN A 141 -5.14 -9.26 -6.74
C ASN A 141 -6.00 -8.94 -5.52
N TRP A 142 -6.75 -7.85 -5.58
CA TRP A 142 -7.60 -7.43 -4.48
C TRP A 142 -8.77 -6.56 -4.95
N GLN A 143 -9.78 -6.46 -4.10
CA GLN A 143 -10.89 -5.50 -4.21
C GLN A 143 -11.01 -4.70 -2.89
N PRO A 144 -11.28 -3.39 -2.94
CA PRO A 144 -11.41 -2.55 -1.75
C PRO A 144 -12.64 -2.92 -0.92
N PRO A 145 -12.76 -2.38 0.31
CA PRO A 145 -14.03 -2.41 1.03
C PRO A 145 -15.21 -1.88 0.21
N GLY A 146 -16.42 -2.37 0.53
CA GLY A 146 -17.67 -2.01 -0.12
C GLY A 146 -17.99 -2.80 -1.39
N CYS A 147 -17.27 -3.89 -1.68
CA CYS A 147 -17.62 -4.77 -2.79
C CYS A 147 -18.62 -5.84 -2.35
N GLU A 148 -19.45 -6.28 -3.29
CA GLU A 148 -20.36 -7.41 -3.11
C GLU A 148 -19.65 -8.71 -3.51
N HIS A 149 -19.77 -9.73 -2.67
CA HIS A 149 -19.20 -11.04 -2.91
C HIS A 149 -20.31 -12.06 -3.18
N ASP A 150 -20.13 -12.87 -4.23
CA ASP A 150 -20.96 -14.02 -4.51
C ASP A 150 -20.08 -15.27 -4.62
N CYS A 151 -20.62 -16.42 -4.22
CA CYS A 151 -19.96 -17.69 -4.38
C CYS A 151 -20.91 -18.77 -4.87
N ARG A 152 -20.48 -19.51 -5.88
CA ARG A 152 -21.30 -20.56 -6.51
C ARG A 152 -20.45 -21.76 -6.88
N ALA A 153 -21.08 -22.93 -6.79
CA ALA A 153 -20.54 -24.14 -7.39
C ALA A 153 -20.93 -24.22 -8.86
N THR A 154 -19.97 -24.57 -9.71
CA THR A 154 -20.17 -24.98 -11.10
C THR A 154 -19.68 -26.41 -11.28
N GLU A 155 -19.93 -27.04 -12.43
CA GLU A 155 -19.38 -28.37 -12.71
C GLU A 155 -17.86 -28.40 -12.50
N GLY A 156 -17.42 -29.03 -11.42
CA GLY A 156 -16.02 -29.22 -11.06
C GLY A 156 -15.26 -28.00 -10.51
N ALA A 157 -15.93 -26.90 -10.14
CA ALA A 157 -15.23 -25.72 -9.60
C ALA A 157 -16.07 -24.89 -8.62
N THR A 158 -15.41 -24.26 -7.66
CA THR A 158 -15.98 -23.20 -6.82
C THR A 158 -15.57 -21.85 -7.40
N VAL A 159 -16.54 -20.99 -7.69
CA VAL A 159 -16.30 -19.65 -8.25
C VAL A 159 -16.66 -18.62 -7.19
N VAL A 160 -15.68 -17.79 -6.84
CA VAL A 160 -15.88 -16.59 -6.02
C VAL A 160 -15.81 -15.39 -6.94
N GLU A 161 -16.80 -14.51 -6.87
CA GLU A 161 -16.86 -13.28 -7.65
C GLU A 161 -17.03 -12.09 -6.71
N SER A 162 -16.17 -11.08 -6.85
CA SER A 162 -16.22 -9.83 -6.09
C SER A 162 -16.40 -8.65 -7.04
N ARG A 163 -17.52 -7.93 -6.89
CA ARG A 163 -17.93 -6.85 -7.80
C ARG A 163 -18.12 -5.53 -7.07
N ARG A 164 -17.84 -4.44 -7.79
CA ARG A 164 -18.25 -3.08 -7.43
C ARG A 164 -18.65 -2.29 -8.66
N THR A 165 -19.48 -1.27 -8.46
CA THR A 165 -20.10 -0.50 -9.56
C THR A 165 -19.49 0.88 -9.76
N SER A 166 -18.58 1.35 -8.89
CA SER A 166 -18.01 2.69 -8.96
C SER A 166 -16.55 2.75 -8.48
N PRO A 167 -15.56 2.70 -9.40
CA PRO A 167 -15.72 2.30 -10.80
C PRO A 167 -16.16 0.85 -10.92
N GLU A 168 -16.72 0.47 -12.08
CA GLU A 168 -17.08 -0.92 -12.37
C GLU A 168 -15.81 -1.78 -12.39
N GLU A 169 -15.72 -2.74 -11.48
CA GLU A 169 -14.61 -3.70 -11.41
C GLU A 169 -15.13 -5.06 -10.95
N SER A 170 -14.57 -6.12 -11.53
CA SER A 170 -14.85 -7.52 -11.18
C SER A 170 -13.56 -8.28 -10.92
N LEU A 171 -13.55 -9.07 -9.85
CA LEU A 171 -12.51 -10.04 -9.53
C LEU A 171 -13.16 -11.42 -9.43
N VAL A 172 -12.77 -12.33 -10.32
CA VAL A 172 -13.27 -13.70 -10.38
C VAL A 172 -12.14 -14.66 -10.01
N VAL A 173 -12.35 -15.46 -8.96
CA VAL A 173 -11.44 -16.54 -8.58
C VAL A 173 -12.14 -17.87 -8.80
N ARG A 174 -11.57 -18.71 -9.67
CA ARG A 174 -12.10 -20.04 -9.99
C ARG A 174 -11.22 -21.12 -9.41
N PHE A 175 -11.64 -21.73 -8.32
CA PHE A 175 -10.97 -22.88 -7.72
C PHE A 175 -11.31 -24.16 -8.47
N SER A 176 -10.31 -24.82 -9.03
CA SER A 176 -10.45 -26.19 -9.53
C SER A 176 -10.42 -27.21 -8.39
N THR A 177 -9.71 -26.90 -7.31
CA THR A 177 -9.76 -27.64 -6.05
C THR A 177 -9.68 -26.67 -4.87
N VAL A 178 -10.53 -26.89 -3.87
CA VAL A 178 -10.44 -26.21 -2.58
C VAL A 178 -9.82 -27.18 -1.59
N ALA A 179 -8.60 -26.90 -1.13
CA ALA A 179 -7.91 -27.72 -0.15
C ALA A 179 -8.38 -27.41 1.28
N HIS A 180 -8.78 -26.16 1.54
CA HIS A 180 -9.31 -25.73 2.83
C HIS A 180 -10.27 -24.55 2.66
N ALA A 181 -11.35 -24.54 3.43
CA ALA A 181 -12.30 -23.43 3.52
C ALA A 181 -12.62 -23.15 4.98
N ALA A 182 -12.67 -21.89 5.38
CA ALA A 182 -13.03 -21.51 6.75
C ALA A 182 -13.82 -20.20 6.79
N ALA A 183 -14.70 -20.11 7.78
CA ALA A 183 -15.41 -18.90 8.15
C ALA A 183 -15.14 -18.62 9.64
N PHE A 184 -14.73 -17.39 9.94
CA PHE A 184 -14.35 -16.92 11.27
C PHE A 184 -15.29 -15.79 11.69
N ASP A 185 -16.00 -15.98 12.80
CA ASP A 185 -16.68 -14.88 13.47
C ASP A 185 -15.65 -13.87 13.97
N VAL A 186 -15.75 -12.63 13.49
CA VAL A 186 -14.86 -11.52 13.82
C VAL A 186 -15.61 -10.35 14.46
N SER A 187 -16.79 -10.62 15.04
CA SER A 187 -17.68 -9.62 15.65
C SER A 187 -17.10 -8.89 16.87
N ASP A 188 -15.98 -9.37 17.43
CA ASP A 188 -15.24 -8.69 18.50
C ASP A 188 -14.22 -7.68 17.91
N HIS A 189 -14.69 -6.45 17.70
CA HIS A 189 -13.87 -5.37 17.13
C HIS A 189 -13.23 -4.50 18.22
N GLU A 190 -12.02 -4.86 18.65
CA GLU A 190 -11.10 -3.91 19.27
C GLU A 190 -10.32 -3.18 18.16
N THR A 191 -10.51 -1.87 18.04
CA THR A 191 -9.75 -1.08 17.06
C THR A 191 -8.32 -0.88 17.55
N PRO A 192 -7.28 -1.17 16.75
CA PRO A 192 -5.91 -0.96 17.19
C PRO A 192 -5.65 0.54 17.44
N GLU A 193 -5.36 0.90 18.70
CA GLU A 193 -4.80 2.21 19.03
C GLU A 193 -3.38 2.31 18.46
N VAL A 194 -3.24 3.02 17.35
CA VAL A 194 -1.92 3.29 16.77
C VAL A 194 -1.28 4.44 17.55
N ILE A 195 -0.32 4.11 18.43
CA ILE A 195 0.52 5.08 19.12
C ILE A 195 1.75 5.40 18.25
N GLY A 196 2.15 6.68 18.17
CA GLY A 196 3.29 7.15 17.38
C GLY A 196 2.92 7.65 15.98
N THR A 197 1.71 8.21 15.85
CA THR A 197 1.19 8.84 14.63
C THR A 197 1.69 10.28 14.47
N GLU A 198 1.46 10.87 13.30
CA GLU A 198 1.66 12.31 13.10
C GLU A 198 0.67 13.15 13.94
N ALA A 199 -0.50 12.58 14.26
CA ALA A 199 -1.46 13.21 15.18
C ALA A 199 -0.92 13.27 16.61
N ASP A 200 -0.21 12.24 17.07
CA ASP A 200 0.43 12.25 18.39
C ASP A 200 1.53 13.32 18.46
N LEU A 201 2.37 13.41 17.42
CA LEU A 201 3.38 14.47 17.28
C LEU A 201 2.76 15.87 17.26
N LYS A 202 1.65 16.04 16.54
CA LYS A 202 0.90 17.30 16.49
C LYS A 202 0.37 17.67 17.87
N ARG A 203 -0.31 16.74 18.56
CA ARG A 203 -0.83 16.95 19.92
C ARG A 203 0.29 17.39 20.87
N ARG A 204 1.43 16.70 20.83
CA ARG A 204 2.61 17.04 21.66
C ARG A 204 3.11 18.47 21.41
N ILE A 205 3.16 18.93 20.17
CA ILE A 205 3.55 20.31 19.84
C ILE A 205 2.51 21.33 20.30
N LEU A 206 1.22 21.00 20.23
CA LEU A 206 0.16 21.90 20.73
C LEU A 206 0.15 22.00 22.25
N GLU A 207 0.49 20.92 22.95
CA GLU A 207 0.61 20.87 24.41
C GLU A 207 1.91 21.53 24.92
N GLU A 208 3.01 21.38 24.18
CA GLU A 208 4.32 21.94 24.53
C GLU A 208 4.97 22.64 23.30
N PRO A 209 4.51 23.85 22.93
CA PRO A 209 5.02 24.56 21.74
C PRO A 209 6.51 24.88 21.76
N SER A 210 7.11 25.01 22.95
CA SER A 210 8.54 25.21 23.16
C SER A 210 9.42 24.06 22.62
N LEU A 211 8.83 22.90 22.30
CA LEU A 211 9.53 21.82 21.60
C LEU A 211 9.94 22.20 20.17
N VAL A 212 9.27 23.18 19.56
CA VAL A 212 9.64 23.74 18.26
C VAL A 212 10.71 24.81 18.45
N GLU A 213 10.37 25.84 19.23
CA GLU A 213 11.26 26.91 19.66
C GLU A 213 10.61 27.73 20.79
N ASP A 214 11.41 28.44 21.58
CA ASP A 214 10.90 29.33 22.61
C ASP A 214 10.07 30.47 21.98
N GLY A 215 8.88 30.73 22.54
CA GLY A 215 7.99 31.79 22.07
C GLY A 215 7.10 31.42 20.88
N PHE A 216 7.21 30.21 20.33
CA PHE A 216 6.27 29.73 19.30
C PHE A 216 4.85 29.59 19.86
N THR A 217 3.88 30.19 19.17
CA THR A 217 2.46 30.13 19.52
C THR A 217 1.67 29.50 18.37
N PRO A 218 1.13 28.28 18.54
CA PRO A 218 0.23 27.67 17.56
C PRO A 218 -1.10 28.43 17.50
N LEU A 219 -1.53 28.81 16.30
CA LEU A 219 -2.76 29.56 16.08
C LEU A 219 -3.85 28.74 15.39
N ALA A 220 -3.46 27.79 14.52
CA ALA A 220 -4.39 26.90 13.84
C ALA A 220 -3.72 25.59 13.43
N THR A 221 -4.51 24.53 13.31
CA THR A 221 -4.12 23.26 12.70
C THR A 221 -4.84 23.07 11.37
N GLU A 222 -4.25 22.33 10.44
CA GLU A 222 -4.87 22.01 9.14
C GLU A 222 -5.34 23.27 8.37
N ARG A 223 -4.57 24.36 8.47
CA ARG A 223 -4.92 25.62 7.82
C ARG A 223 -4.87 25.42 6.31
N LYS A 224 -6.02 25.58 5.64
CA LYS A 224 -6.13 25.45 4.18
C LYS A 224 -5.34 26.56 3.47
N THR A 225 -4.55 26.16 2.49
CA THR A 225 -3.84 27.04 1.54
C THR A 225 -4.06 26.55 0.10
N PRO A 226 -3.75 27.35 -0.93
CA PRO A 226 -3.75 26.89 -2.32
C PRO A 226 -2.85 25.68 -2.59
N ALA A 227 -1.84 25.41 -1.74
CA ALA A 227 -0.94 24.27 -1.89
C ALA A 227 -1.36 23.03 -1.08
N GLY A 228 -2.45 23.11 -0.31
CA GLY A 228 -2.92 22.08 0.61
C GLY A 228 -3.08 22.60 2.05
N ALA A 229 -3.44 21.72 2.97
CA ALA A 229 -3.53 22.06 4.40
C ALA A 229 -2.13 22.03 5.04
N VAL A 230 -1.82 23.06 5.82
CA VAL A 230 -0.62 23.12 6.66
C VAL A 230 -0.91 22.44 7.99
N ASP A 231 -0.01 21.57 8.48
CA ASP A 231 -0.23 20.80 9.71
C ASP A 231 -0.48 21.70 10.92
N VAL A 232 0.43 22.65 11.16
CA VAL A 232 0.32 23.67 12.21
C VAL A 232 0.76 25.02 11.66
N TYR A 233 -0.09 26.02 11.87
CA TYR A 233 0.16 27.41 11.56
C TYR A 233 0.23 28.18 12.88
N GLY A 234 1.24 29.01 13.05
CA GLY A 234 1.44 29.81 14.25
C GLY A 234 2.27 31.06 14.00
N GLU A 235 2.75 31.64 15.08
CA GLU A 235 3.64 32.79 15.08
C GLU A 235 4.79 32.59 16.08
N ASP A 236 5.92 33.24 15.83
CA ASP A 236 7.02 33.32 16.79
C ASP A 236 6.93 34.57 17.69
N ASP A 237 7.91 34.73 18.57
CA ASP A 237 8.00 35.84 19.52
C ASP A 237 8.11 37.22 18.85
N ALA A 238 8.56 37.27 17.60
CA ALA A 238 8.65 38.47 16.77
C ALA A 238 7.37 38.72 15.94
N GLY A 239 6.33 37.87 16.09
CA GLY A 239 5.09 37.96 15.33
C GLY A 239 5.21 37.52 13.87
N ARG A 240 6.28 36.81 13.50
CA ARG A 240 6.46 36.27 12.14
C ARG A 240 5.64 35.01 12.00
N THR A 241 5.07 34.80 10.81
CA THR A 241 4.30 33.58 10.53
C THR A 241 5.24 32.37 10.52
N VAL A 242 4.88 31.33 11.28
CA VAL A 242 5.58 30.05 11.30
C VAL A 242 4.63 28.95 10.81
N VAL A 243 5.09 28.14 9.85
CA VAL A 243 4.39 26.93 9.43
C VAL A 243 5.21 25.68 9.70
N LEU A 244 4.56 24.69 10.29
CA LEU A 244 5.16 23.39 10.56
C LEU A 244 4.65 22.36 9.56
N GLU A 245 5.58 21.54 9.06
CA GLU A 245 5.29 20.28 8.37
C GLU A 245 5.73 19.14 9.30
N LEU A 246 4.81 18.26 9.68
CA LEU A 246 5.07 17.21 10.67
C LEU A 246 5.27 15.86 9.98
N LYS A 247 6.30 15.12 10.42
CA LYS A 247 6.57 13.77 9.90
C LYS A 247 6.99 12.84 11.03
N ARG A 248 6.30 11.70 11.15
CA ARG A 248 6.59 10.71 12.21
C ARG A 248 7.87 9.87 11.99
N ARG A 249 8.55 10.02 10.85
CA ARG A 249 9.70 9.18 10.44
C ARG A 249 10.80 10.03 9.83
N ARG A 250 11.94 9.40 9.55
CA ARG A 250 13.00 10.00 8.75
C ARG A 250 12.50 10.39 7.36
N VAL A 251 12.78 11.62 6.91
CA VAL A 251 12.25 12.13 5.63
C VAL A 251 13.29 12.58 4.60
N GLY A 252 12.89 12.47 3.34
CA GLY A 252 13.63 12.85 2.15
C GLY A 252 13.26 14.25 1.61
N PRO A 253 13.78 14.62 0.43
CA PRO A 253 13.53 15.92 -0.20
C PRO A 253 12.06 16.26 -0.46
N ASP A 254 11.19 15.24 -0.61
CA ASP A 254 9.77 15.46 -0.90
C ASP A 254 9.06 16.23 0.21
N ALA A 255 9.40 15.96 1.47
CA ALA A 255 8.85 16.70 2.61
C ALA A 255 9.29 18.17 2.62
N VAL A 256 10.52 18.44 2.19
CA VAL A 256 11.04 19.80 2.04
C VAL A 256 10.31 20.54 0.92
N GLY A 257 10.07 19.88 -0.20
CA GLY A 257 9.30 20.45 -1.31
C GLY A 257 7.84 20.71 -0.96
N GLN A 258 7.25 19.91 -0.07
CA GLN A 258 5.92 20.17 0.47
C GLN A 258 5.90 21.44 1.33
N LEU A 259 6.82 21.55 2.30
CA LEU A 259 6.96 22.74 3.13
C LEU A 259 7.24 24.02 2.31
N ASP A 260 8.14 23.95 1.32
CA ASP A 260 8.47 25.07 0.42
C ASP A 260 7.23 25.57 -0.34
N ARG A 261 6.36 24.65 -0.79
CA ARG A 261 5.09 25.01 -1.44
C ARG A 261 4.14 25.74 -0.49
N TYR A 262 4.05 25.34 0.77
CA TYR A 262 3.22 26.03 1.77
C TYR A 262 3.74 27.41 2.10
N VAL A 263 5.04 27.54 2.38
CA VAL A 263 5.69 28.84 2.61
C VAL A 263 5.48 29.75 1.41
N GLY A 264 5.69 29.24 0.19
CA GLY A 264 5.47 30.00 -1.03
C GLY A 264 4.02 30.42 -1.26
N ALA A 265 3.04 29.59 -0.89
CA ALA A 265 1.63 29.93 -0.98
C ALA A 265 1.25 31.03 0.03
N LEU A 266 1.67 30.89 1.29
CA LEU A 266 1.38 31.88 2.32
C LEU A 266 2.04 33.23 2.05
N ARG A 267 3.26 33.25 1.52
CA ARG A 267 3.91 34.51 1.09
C ARG A 267 3.14 35.25 0.00
N ARG A 268 2.36 34.54 -0.83
CA ARG A 268 1.51 35.16 -1.86
C ARG A 268 0.17 35.62 -1.30
N ASP A 269 -0.36 34.89 -0.32
CA ASP A 269 -1.68 35.15 0.26
C ASP A 269 -1.65 36.23 1.35
N LEU A 270 -0.51 36.40 2.03
CA LEU A 270 -0.30 37.41 3.07
C LEU A 270 0.20 38.74 2.47
N HIS A 271 0.15 39.82 3.25
CA HIS A 271 0.65 41.14 2.84
C HIS A 271 2.14 41.07 2.44
N ALA A 272 2.57 41.97 1.57
CA ALA A 272 3.92 41.95 0.98
C ALA A 272 5.07 41.99 2.02
N ASP A 273 4.79 42.52 3.22
CA ASP A 273 5.76 42.63 4.32
C ASP A 273 5.70 41.45 5.30
N ALA A 274 4.85 40.45 5.07
CA ALA A 274 4.70 39.31 5.97
C ALA A 274 5.87 38.33 5.83
N GLU A 275 6.67 38.20 6.89
CA GLU A 275 7.70 37.18 6.97
C GLU A 275 7.09 35.81 7.30
N VAL A 276 7.42 34.81 6.47
CA VAL A 276 6.97 33.43 6.62
C VAL A 276 8.17 32.51 6.76
N ARG A 277 8.25 31.83 7.89
CA ARG A 277 9.21 30.77 8.23
C ARG A 277 8.55 29.41 8.05
N GLY A 278 9.31 28.45 7.52
CA GLY A 278 8.87 27.07 7.42
C GLY A 278 9.79 26.15 8.21
N VAL A 279 9.21 25.34 9.08
CA VAL A 279 9.94 24.42 9.95
C VAL A 279 9.48 22.99 9.67
N LEU A 280 10.41 22.12 9.28
CA LEU A 280 10.15 20.69 9.15
C LEU A 280 10.40 20.01 10.51
N VAL A 281 9.39 19.35 11.05
CA VAL A 281 9.49 18.65 12.34
C VAL A 281 9.42 17.14 12.12
N ALA A 282 10.53 16.45 12.38
CA ALA A 282 10.63 15.00 12.19
C ALA A 282 11.76 14.39 13.02
N PRO A 283 11.77 13.07 13.30
CA PRO A 283 12.87 12.45 14.05
C PRO A 283 14.25 12.67 13.41
N SER A 284 14.32 12.67 12.08
CA SER A 284 15.55 12.96 11.32
C SER A 284 15.27 13.28 9.86
N VAL A 285 16.26 13.84 9.17
CA VAL A 285 16.24 14.09 7.72
C VAL A 285 17.38 13.36 7.01
N THR A 286 17.21 13.07 5.72
CA THR A 286 18.31 12.62 4.86
C THR A 286 19.33 13.76 4.63
N GLY A 287 20.57 13.42 4.25
CA GLY A 287 21.58 14.43 3.90
C GLY A 287 21.15 15.35 2.74
N ARG A 288 20.44 14.78 1.75
CA ARG A 288 19.87 15.55 0.63
C ARG A 288 18.76 16.50 1.09
N ALA A 289 17.88 16.06 1.99
CA ALA A 289 16.85 16.93 2.56
C ALA A 289 17.47 18.08 3.38
N ARG A 290 18.51 17.80 4.17
CA ARG A 290 19.25 18.84 4.91
C ARG A 290 19.86 19.89 3.99
N ALA A 291 20.47 19.47 2.88
CA ALA A 291 21.01 20.40 1.88
C ALA A 291 19.90 21.26 1.24
N LEU A 292 18.75 20.65 0.93
CA LEU A 292 17.62 21.36 0.32
C LEU A 292 16.94 22.34 1.28
N LEU A 293 16.82 21.99 2.57
CA LEU A 293 16.33 22.92 3.60
C LEU A 293 17.20 24.17 3.66
N ALA A 294 18.54 23.99 3.68
CA ALA A 294 19.48 25.11 3.69
C ALA A 294 19.40 25.95 2.40
N GLU A 295 19.27 25.31 1.22
CA GLU A 295 19.10 26.00 -0.07
C GLU A 295 17.83 26.88 -0.08
N ARG A 296 16.76 26.43 0.57
CA ARG A 296 15.44 27.09 0.58
C ARG A 296 15.23 28.05 1.75
N GLY A 297 16.19 28.14 2.68
CA GLY A 297 16.02 28.92 3.91
C GLY A 297 14.91 28.38 4.81
N LEU A 298 14.76 27.05 4.86
CA LEU A 298 13.80 26.34 5.68
C LEU A 298 14.51 25.67 6.86
N GLU A 299 13.79 25.53 7.96
CA GLU A 299 14.33 25.11 9.25
C GLU A 299 13.96 23.65 9.57
N PHE A 300 14.67 23.05 10.52
CA PHE A 300 14.44 21.66 10.93
C PHE A 300 14.55 21.48 12.43
N VAL A 301 13.53 20.84 13.01
CA VAL A 301 13.48 20.48 14.43
C VAL A 301 13.41 18.95 14.56
N PRO A 302 14.38 18.30 15.22
CA PRO A 302 14.35 16.87 15.48
C PRO A 302 13.38 16.54 16.62
N LEU A 303 12.20 15.99 16.29
CA LEU A 303 11.20 15.58 17.29
C LEU A 303 10.56 14.25 16.92
N THR A 304 10.42 13.37 17.92
CA THR A 304 9.67 12.11 17.79
C THR A 304 8.23 12.29 18.28
N PRO A 305 7.26 11.53 17.73
CA PRO A 305 5.93 11.41 18.33
C PRO A 305 6.01 11.12 19.83
#